data_AF-A0A7J6W6Y9-F1
#
_entry.id   AF-A0A7J6W6Y9-F1
#
_cell.length_a   1.000
_cell.length_b   1.000
_cell.length_c   1.000
_cell.angle_alpha   90.00
_cell.angle_beta   90.00
_cell.angle_gamma   90.00
#
_symmetry.space_group_name_H-M   'P 1'
#
loop_
_entity.id
_entity.type
_entity.pdbx_description
1 polymer ?
#
loop_
_entity_poly.entity_id
_entity_poly.type
_entity_poly.pdbx_seq_one_letter_code
_entity_poly.pdbx_strand_id
1 'polypeptide(L)'
;MGAHLEPFLPFHVKDLVLQNKGICKSSSGSIWSKVLAIQSMKRRQERRQRMIKRIIYGQAMKRRALLDGSRRTRNGMVRKVKTLKKLVPNGNSMSLDGLFRETADYILSLELQVKIMQIMVSVLNGSNE
;
A
#
# COMPACT_ATOMS: atom_id res chain seq x y z
N MET A 1 -38.59 -80.56 -31.08
CA MET A 1 -38.59 -79.13 -30.69
C MET A 1 -37.63 -78.39 -31.61
N GLY A 2 -38.16 -77.41 -32.35
CA GLY A 2 -37.47 -76.32 -33.04
C GLY A 2 -36.18 -76.61 -33.81
N ALA A 3 -36.31 -76.83 -35.12
CA ALA A 3 -35.27 -76.48 -36.09
C ALA A 3 -35.36 -74.98 -36.40
N HIS A 4 -34.25 -74.24 -36.34
CA HIS A 4 -34.08 -73.03 -37.13
C HIS A 4 -32.63 -72.93 -37.61
N LEU A 5 -32.49 -73.09 -38.92
CA LEU A 5 -31.33 -72.88 -39.76
C LEU A 5 -31.13 -71.37 -39.99
N GLU A 6 -29.93 -70.84 -39.77
CA GLU A 6 -29.02 -70.51 -40.88
C GLU A 6 -27.79 -69.76 -40.35
N PRO A 7 -26.61 -70.01 -40.95
CA PRO A 7 -25.32 -69.47 -40.58
C PRO A 7 -24.94 -68.28 -41.46
N PHE A 8 -23.98 -67.46 -41.05
CA PHE A 8 -23.06 -66.84 -42.02
C PHE A 8 -21.65 -66.80 -41.43
N LEU A 9 -20.77 -67.59 -42.04
CA LEU A 9 -19.32 -67.67 -41.81
C LEU A 9 -18.59 -66.47 -42.51
N PRO A 10 -17.26 -66.44 -42.71
CA PRO A 10 -16.30 -65.69 -41.88
C PRO A 10 -15.24 -64.94 -42.71
N PHE A 11 -15.12 -63.62 -42.68
CA PHE A 11 -14.08 -62.95 -43.49
C PHE A 11 -13.63 -61.66 -42.82
N HIS A 12 -12.38 -61.21 -42.85
CA HIS A 12 -11.08 -61.74 -43.25
C HIS A 12 -10.14 -60.60 -42.79
N VAL A 13 -9.11 -60.92 -42.01
CA VAL A 13 -8.08 -59.93 -41.63
C VAL A 13 -7.25 -59.60 -42.88
N LYS A 14 -7.70 -58.62 -43.67
CA LYS A 14 -6.92 -57.75 -44.56
C LYS A 14 -7.86 -56.78 -45.28
N ASP A 15 -7.34 -55.56 -45.40
CA ASP A 15 -7.71 -54.49 -46.34
C ASP A 15 -8.86 -53.54 -45.97
N LEU A 16 -8.47 -52.38 -45.43
CA LEU A 16 -8.78 -51.05 -45.99
C LEU A 16 -7.97 -50.03 -45.17
N VAL A 17 -6.72 -49.76 -45.53
CA VAL A 17 -6.33 -48.73 -46.51
C VAL A 17 -7.00 -47.39 -46.20
N LEU A 18 -6.20 -46.50 -45.61
CA LEU A 18 -6.20 -45.04 -45.73
C LEU A 18 -7.48 -44.40 -46.30
N GLN A 19 -8.35 -43.91 -45.42
CA GLN A 19 -9.21 -42.77 -45.71
C GLN A 19 -8.93 -41.64 -44.72
N ASN A 20 -7.80 -40.97 -44.94
CA ASN A 20 -7.64 -39.58 -44.50
C ASN A 20 -8.11 -38.70 -45.66
N LYS A 21 -9.41 -38.39 -45.69
CA LYS A 21 -9.98 -37.45 -46.66
C LYS A 21 -11.09 -36.63 -46.02
N GLY A 22 -10.66 -35.50 -45.46
CA GLY A 22 -11.53 -34.46 -44.92
C GLY A 22 -10.79 -33.14 -44.77
N ILE A 23 -9.92 -32.80 -45.73
CA ILE A 23 -9.41 -31.43 -45.88
C ILE A 23 -10.53 -30.60 -46.52
N CYS A 24 -11.27 -29.88 -45.69
CA CYS A 24 -11.98 -28.68 -46.13
C CYS A 24 -11.14 -27.45 -45.77
N LYS A 25 -10.90 -26.65 -46.82
CA LYS A 25 -9.89 -25.61 -46.96
C LYS A 25 -10.39 -24.26 -46.46
N SER A 26 -9.42 -23.37 -46.18
CA SER A 26 -9.54 -21.94 -45.87
C SER A 26 -9.86 -21.65 -44.40
N SER A 27 -8.96 -21.07 -43.61
CA SER A 27 -8.13 -19.92 -43.91
C SER A 27 -6.73 -20.16 -43.34
N SER A 28 -5.70 -20.19 -44.20
CA SER A 28 -4.34 -19.92 -43.73
C SER A 28 -4.29 -18.44 -43.36
N GLY A 29 -4.91 -18.10 -42.23
CA GLY A 29 -4.54 -16.89 -41.51
C GLY A 29 -3.03 -16.97 -41.38
N SER A 30 -2.35 -16.03 -42.06
CA SER A 30 -0.90 -16.03 -42.16
C SER A 30 -0.32 -16.23 -40.77
N ILE A 31 0.85 -16.85 -40.66
CA ILE A 31 1.50 -17.11 -39.37
C ILE A 31 1.42 -15.86 -38.44
N TRP A 32 1.47 -14.67 -39.04
CA TRP A 32 1.21 -13.37 -38.44
C TRP A 32 -0.17 -13.20 -37.77
N SER A 33 -1.29 -13.63 -38.35
CA SER A 33 -2.62 -13.51 -37.72
C SER A 33 -2.73 -14.36 -36.45
N LYS A 34 -2.12 -15.55 -36.45
CA LYS A 34 -2.05 -16.42 -35.26
C LYS A 34 -1.17 -15.80 -34.17
N VAL A 35 0.00 -15.28 -34.55
CA VAL A 35 0.92 -14.59 -33.64
C VAL A 35 0.29 -13.33 -33.06
N LEU A 36 -0.42 -12.53 -33.88
CA LEU A 36 -1.15 -11.34 -33.42
C LEU A 36 -2.31 -11.70 -32.48
N ALA A 37 -3.03 -12.79 -32.74
CA ALA A 37 -4.05 -13.29 -31.82
C ALA A 37 -3.45 -13.66 -30.45
N ILE A 38 -2.34 -14.42 -30.42
CA ILE A 38 -1.62 -14.77 -29.19
C ILE A 38 -1.12 -13.51 -28.46
N GLN A 39 -0.53 -12.56 -29.18
CA GLN A 39 -0.03 -11.31 -28.63
C GLN A 39 -1.16 -10.44 -28.05
N SER A 40 -2.33 -10.41 -28.70
CA SER A 40 -3.51 -9.69 -28.21
C SER A 40 -4.09 -10.33 -26.94
N MET A 41 -4.10 -11.66 -26.87
CA MET A 41 -4.54 -12.42 -25.69
C MET A 41 -3.59 -12.22 -24.51
N LYS A 42 -2.28 -12.22 -24.75
CA LYS A 42 -1.27 -11.92 -23.72
C LYS A 42 -1.47 -10.53 -23.13
N ARG A 43 -1.65 -9.50 -23.97
CA ARG A 43 -1.96 -8.13 -23.52
C ARG A 43 -3.26 -8.05 -22.71
N ARG A 44 -4.29 -8.81 -23.10
CA ARG A 44 -5.56 -8.88 -22.36
C ARG A 44 -5.39 -9.55 -20.99
N GLN A 45 -4.58 -10.61 -20.92
CA GLN A 45 -4.29 -11.32 -19.68
C GLN A 45 -3.44 -10.47 -18.72
N GLU A 46 -2.45 -9.73 -19.21
CA GLU A 46 -1.66 -8.78 -18.43
C GLU A 46 -2.51 -7.63 -17.87
N ARG A 47 -3.50 -7.14 -18.64
CA ARG A 47 -4.49 -6.15 -18.15
C ARG A 47 -5.35 -6.73 -17.02
N ARG A 48 -5.83 -7.97 -17.16
CA ARG A 48 -6.59 -8.68 -16.11
C ARG A 48 -5.75 -8.88 -14.84
N GLN A 49 -4.50 -9.32 -14.98
CA GLN A 49 -3.59 -9.48 -13.84
C GLN A 49 -3.33 -8.14 -13.12
N ARG A 50 -3.16 -7.04 -13.86
CA ARG A 50 -3.03 -5.70 -13.24
C ARG A 50 -4.29 -5.27 -12.49
N MET A 51 -5.48 -5.56 -13.00
CA MET A 51 -6.73 -5.27 -12.29
C MET A 51 -6.86 -6.10 -11.01
N ILE A 52 -6.57 -7.39 -11.06
CA ILE A 52 -6.57 -8.27 -9.88
C ILE A 52 -5.57 -7.77 -8.84
N LYS A 53 -4.35 -7.41 -9.27
CA LYS A 53 -3.34 -6.79 -8.39
C LYS A 53 -3.85 -5.48 -7.78
N ARG A 54 -4.53 -4.62 -8.54
CA ARG A 54 -5.12 -3.38 -8.00
C ARG A 54 -6.23 -3.64 -6.98
N ILE A 55 -7.06 -4.67 -7.17
CA ILE A 55 -8.10 -5.02 -6.21
C ILE A 55 -7.49 -5.55 -4.91
N ILE A 56 -6.56 -6.51 -5.01
CA ILE A 56 -5.92 -7.15 -3.86
C ILE A 56 -4.99 -6.16 -3.12
N TYR A 57 -4.04 -5.56 -3.83
CA TYR A 57 -3.03 -4.69 -3.23
C TYR A 57 -3.52 -3.24 -3.04
N GLY A 58 -4.47 -2.76 -3.84
CA GLY A 58 -5.04 -1.42 -3.69
C GLY A 58 -5.94 -1.29 -2.45
N GLN A 59 -6.67 -2.35 -2.08
CA GLN A 59 -7.38 -2.39 -0.80
C GLN A 59 -6.41 -2.37 0.39
N ALA A 60 -5.25 -3.02 0.29
CA ALA A 60 -4.23 -2.98 1.33
C ALA A 60 -3.66 -1.56 1.56
N MET A 61 -3.45 -0.79 0.48
CA MET A 61 -3.02 0.61 0.60
C MET A 61 -4.11 1.51 1.20
N LYS A 62 -5.38 1.30 0.83
CA LYS A 62 -6.51 2.07 1.36
C LYS A 62 -6.71 1.86 2.87
N ARG A 63 -6.49 0.63 3.36
CA ARG A 63 -6.52 0.32 4.80
C ARG A 63 -5.36 0.95 5.58
N ARG A 64 -4.18 1.11 4.96
CA ARG A 64 -3.04 1.78 5.60
C ARG A 64 -3.28 3.28 5.81
N ALA A 65 -3.89 3.96 4.85
CA ALA A 65 -4.19 5.39 4.96
C ALA A 65 -5.16 5.72 6.11
N LEU A 66 -6.16 4.86 6.35
CA LEU A 66 -7.14 5.06 7.44
C LEU A 66 -6.51 4.86 8.83
N LEU A 67 -5.58 3.92 8.98
CA LEU A 67 -4.90 3.67 10.26
C LEU A 67 -3.81 4.72 10.58
N ASP A 68 -3.23 5.35 9.55
CA ASP A 68 -2.19 6.37 9.72
C ASP A 68 -2.74 7.69 10.30
N GLY A 69 -4.02 8.00 10.05
CA GLY A 69 -4.70 9.15 10.66
C GLY A 69 -4.84 9.05 12.18
N SER A 70 -5.06 7.85 12.72
CA SER A 70 -5.19 7.60 14.16
C SER A 70 -3.86 7.63 14.91
N ARG A 71 -2.75 7.25 14.26
CA ARG A 71 -1.42 7.25 14.87
C ARG A 71 -0.85 8.66 15.11
N ARG A 72 -1.39 9.69 14.45
CA ARG A 72 -0.95 11.08 14.59
C ARG A 72 -1.24 11.67 15.98
N THR A 73 -2.36 11.30 16.60
CA THR A 73 -2.80 11.89 17.88
C THR A 73 -1.99 11.36 19.06
N ARG A 74 -1.73 10.04 19.09
CA ARG A 74 -0.92 9.40 20.16
C ARG A 74 0.51 9.95 20.21
N ASN A 75 1.06 10.34 19.06
CA ASN A 75 2.40 10.92 18.98
C ASN A 75 2.43 12.43 19.31
N GLY A 76 1.28 13.09 19.43
CA GLY A 76 1.19 14.52 19.69
C GLY A 76 1.76 14.90 21.06
N MET A 77 1.38 14.19 22.12
CA MET A 77 1.87 14.46 23.46
C MET A 77 3.37 14.20 23.60
N VAL A 78 3.86 13.12 22.99
CA VAL A 78 5.31 12.83 22.95
C VAL A 78 6.09 13.94 22.27
N ARG A 79 5.57 14.50 21.16
CA ARG A 79 6.20 15.65 20.48
C ARG A 79 6.19 16.90 21.37
N LYS A 80 5.07 17.20 22.03
CA LYS A 80 4.95 18.33 22.96
C LYS A 80 5.95 18.23 24.11
N VAL A 81 6.03 17.06 24.76
CA VAL A 81 7.00 16.81 25.83
C VAL A 81 8.43 16.93 25.32
N LYS A 82 8.75 16.39 24.13
CA LYS A 82 10.07 16.57 23.51
C LYS A 82 10.41 18.03 23.25
N THR A 83 9.45 18.84 22.82
CA THR A 83 9.64 20.28 22.65
C THR A 83 9.88 20.94 24.00
N LEU A 84 9.08 20.62 25.02
CA LEU A 84 9.23 21.18 26.36
C LEU A 84 10.63 20.89 26.95
N LYS A 85 11.12 19.65 26.82
CA LYS A 85 12.47 19.26 27.26
C LYS A 85 13.61 20.07 26.60
N LYS A 86 13.40 20.59 25.39
CA LYS A 86 14.38 21.43 24.69
C LYS A 86 14.36 22.89 25.13
N LEU A 87 13.23 23.37 25.65
CA LEU A 87 13.05 24.76 26.06
C LEU A 87 13.44 24.98 27.52
N VAL A 88 13.22 23.97 28.37
CA VAL A 88 13.48 24.05 29.80
C VAL A 88 14.96 23.74 30.08
N PRO A 89 15.66 24.53 30.91
CA PRO A 89 17.00 24.21 31.38
C PRO A 89 17.07 22.80 31.94
N ASN A 90 18.09 22.02 31.57
CA ASN A 90 18.26 20.63 31.99
C ASN A 90 17.08 19.68 31.64
N GLY A 91 16.15 20.08 30.77
CA GLY A 91 14.92 19.32 30.51
C GLY A 91 15.14 17.91 29.91
N ASN A 92 16.25 17.69 29.21
CA ASN A 92 16.56 16.39 28.59
C ASN A 92 16.80 15.27 29.62
N SER A 93 17.44 15.60 30.76
CA SER A 93 17.78 14.63 31.82
C SER A 93 16.64 14.40 32.83
N MET A 94 15.59 15.22 32.80
CA MET A 94 14.49 15.14 33.76
C MET A 94 13.42 14.10 33.43
N SER A 95 12.84 13.51 34.48
CA SER A 95 11.55 12.79 34.41
C SER A 95 10.41 13.78 34.14
N LEU A 96 9.21 13.28 33.83
CA LEU A 96 8.05 14.13 33.51
C LEU A 96 7.67 15.06 34.67
N ASP A 97 7.59 14.55 35.90
CA ASP A 97 7.17 15.36 37.05
C ASP A 97 8.17 16.47 37.36
N GLY A 98 9.47 16.13 37.31
CA GLY A 98 10.56 17.10 37.46
C GLY A 98 10.55 18.14 36.34
N LEU A 99 10.28 17.72 35.10
CA LEU A 99 10.19 18.62 33.95
C LEU A 99 9.08 19.66 34.15
N PHE A 100 7.90 19.25 34.61
CA PHE A 100 6.79 20.19 34.81
C PHE A 100 7.05 21.15 35.97
N ARG A 101 7.66 20.67 37.07
CA ARG A 101 8.07 21.54 38.19
C ARG A 101 9.09 22.58 37.75
N GLU A 102 10.18 22.13 37.11
CA GLU A 102 11.21 23.04 36.58
C GLU A 102 10.64 24.01 35.55
N THR A 103 9.68 23.56 34.73
CA THR A 103 8.99 24.45 33.78
C THR A 103 8.27 25.59 34.50
N ALA A 104 7.55 25.29 35.59
CA ALA A 104 6.84 26.31 36.36
C ALA A 104 7.80 27.33 36.97
N ASP A 105 8.89 26.85 37.57
CA ASP A 105 9.93 27.69 38.16
C ASP A 105 10.62 28.56 37.09
N TYR A 106 10.88 27.99 35.91
CA TYR A 106 11.51 28.70 34.80
C TYR A 106 10.59 29.78 34.19
N ILE A 107 9.29 29.51 34.06
CA ILE A 107 8.31 30.52 33.62
C ILE A 107 8.32 31.72 34.59
N LEU A 108 8.22 31.47 35.89
CA LEU A 108 8.25 32.53 36.90
C LEU A 108 9.55 33.33 36.86
N SER A 109 10.67 32.64 36.67
CA SER A 109 11.99 33.28 36.54
C SER A 109 12.07 34.19 35.32
N LEU A 110 11.58 33.74 34.16
CA LEU A 110 11.53 34.55 32.94
C LEU A 110 10.61 35.76 33.10
N GLU A 111 9.43 35.60 33.70
CA GLU A 111 8.53 36.72 33.97
C GLU A 111 9.17 37.78 34.86
N LEU A 112 9.87 37.35 35.92
CA LEU A 112 10.58 38.25 36.81
C LEU A 112 11.72 38.97 36.09
N GLN A 113 12.50 38.26 35.29
CA GLN A 113 13.58 38.86 34.49
C GLN A 113 13.05 39.95 33.55
N VAL A 114 11.97 39.68 32.83
CA VAL A 114 11.35 40.68 31.93
C VAL A 114 10.85 41.89 32.72
N LYS A 115 10.19 41.69 33.87
CA LYS A 115 9.72 42.78 34.73
C LYS A 115 10.88 43.66 35.23
N ILE A 116 11.98 43.03 35.67
CA ILE A 116 13.17 43.77 36.12
C ILE A 116 13.76 44.57 34.98
N MET A 117 13.89 43.99 33.78
CA MET A 117 14.41 44.70 32.61
C MET A 117 13.53 45.89 32.23
N GLN A 118 12.21 45.75 32.32
CA GLN A 118 11.27 46.85 32.10
C GLN A 118 11.45 47.97 33.13
N ILE A 119 11.56 47.63 34.42
CA ILE A 119 11.82 48.62 35.48
C ILE A 119 13.13 49.35 35.21
N MET A 120 14.20 48.62 34.90
CA MET A 120 15.51 49.18 34.62
C MET A 120 15.47 50.15 33.43
N VAL A 121 14.78 49.78 32.35
CA VAL A 121 14.57 50.68 31.19
C VAL A 121 13.78 51.92 31.59
N SER A 122 12.69 51.77 32.36
CA SER A 122 11.88 52.92 32.82
C SER A 122 12.68 53.87 33.70
N VAL A 123 13.50 53.36 34.62
CA VAL A 123 14.37 54.18 35.48
C VAL A 123 15.42 54.91 34.65
N LEU A 124 16.07 54.23 33.69
CA LEU A 124 17.09 54.84 32.84
C LEU A 124 16.52 55.82 31.81
N ASN A 125 15.25 55.65 31.42
CA ASN A 125 14.59 56.56 30.48
C ASN A 125 13.95 57.76 31.19
N GLY A 126 13.47 57.57 32.44
CA GLY A 126 12.92 58.63 33.28
C GLY A 126 13.97 59.50 33.99
N SER A 127 15.26 59.18 33.86
CA SER A 127 16.37 60.03 34.34
C SER A 127 16.86 61.06 33.32
N ASN A 128 16.22 61.15 32.15
CA ASN A 128 16.64 62.00 31.02
C ASN A 128 15.64 63.12 30.72
N GLU A 129 14.73 63.43 31.66
CA GLU A 129 13.79 64.55 31.60
C GLU A 129 14.11 65.58 32.69
#